data_AF-A0A0Q6XA22-F1
#
_entry.id   AF-A0A0Q6XA22-F1
#
_cell.length_a   1.000
_cell.length_b   1.000
_cell.length_c   1.000
_cell.angle_alpha   90.00
_cell.angle_beta   90.00
_cell.angle_gamma   90.00
#
_symmetry.space_group_name_H-M   'P 1'
#
loop_
_entity.id
_entity.type
_entity.pdbx_description
1 polymer ?
#
loop_
_entity_poly.entity_id
_entity_poly.type
_entity_poly.pdbx_seq_one_letter_code
_entity_poly.pdbx_strand_id
1 'polypeptide(L)'
;MGDCLQEGQGFEFLGYRFEAGRRRVRQKSVAKFRERIREKTSRRRGESLRAVIASLNPILRGWFNYFKHAYHQTFAKVDGFVRRRLRTLLRYQSKRRGHGHTHADHRRWPNAFFAEQGLFTLHAAHALASQSR
;
A
#
# COMPACT_ATOMS: atom_id res chain seq x y z
N MET A 1 -8.77 -27.27 -17.36
CA MET A 1 -8.84 -26.04 -16.53
C MET A 1 -8.48 -26.45 -15.11
N GLY A 2 -7.46 -25.86 -14.50
CA GLY A 2 -7.04 -26.23 -13.13
C GLY A 2 -8.10 -25.88 -12.08
N ASP A 3 -8.15 -26.65 -11.00
CA ASP A 3 -9.08 -26.40 -9.89
C ASP A 3 -8.59 -25.22 -9.05
N CYS A 4 -9.30 -24.09 -9.08
CA CYS A 4 -8.93 -22.89 -8.33
C CYS A 4 -9.11 -23.03 -6.81
N LEU A 5 -9.63 -24.16 -6.32
CA LEU A 5 -9.68 -24.54 -4.91
C LEU A 5 -8.38 -25.20 -4.44
N GLN A 6 -7.52 -25.67 -5.35
CA GLN A 6 -6.26 -26.33 -5.03
C GLN A 6 -5.07 -25.37 -5.16
N GLU A 7 -4.11 -25.50 -4.25
CA GLU A 7 -2.87 -24.71 -4.29
C GLU A 7 -2.02 -25.15 -5.50
N GLY A 8 -1.41 -24.19 -6.21
CA GLY A 8 -0.62 -24.46 -7.41
C GLY A 8 -1.42 -24.60 -8.72
N GLN A 9 -2.74 -24.77 -8.67
CA GLN A 9 -3.61 -24.88 -9.85
C GLN A 9 -4.40 -23.61 -10.18
N GLY A 10 -4.07 -22.50 -9.50
CA GLY A 10 -4.73 -21.22 -9.71
C GLY A 10 -4.45 -20.59 -11.09
N PHE A 11 -5.32 -19.68 -11.51
CA PHE A 11 -5.18 -18.95 -12.77
C PHE A 11 -5.21 -17.43 -12.57
N GLU A 12 -4.69 -16.69 -13.55
CA GLU A 12 -4.66 -15.24 -13.54
C GLU A 12 -5.72 -14.67 -14.49
N PHE A 13 -6.50 -13.69 -14.03
CA PHE A 13 -7.51 -13.01 -14.85
C PHE A 13 -7.72 -11.57 -14.35
N LEU A 14 -7.76 -10.60 -15.27
CA LEU A 14 -7.95 -9.16 -14.99
C LEU A 14 -7.07 -8.62 -13.85
N GLY A 15 -5.82 -9.06 -13.77
CA GLY A 15 -4.89 -8.61 -12.73
C GLY A 15 -5.11 -9.23 -11.34
N TYR A 16 -6.03 -10.19 -11.22
CA TYR A 16 -6.18 -11.08 -10.07
C TYR A 16 -5.53 -12.44 -10.34
N ARG A 17 -5.22 -13.15 -9.26
CA ARG A 17 -4.87 -14.57 -9.22
C ARG A 17 -5.88 -15.28 -8.33
N PHE A 18 -6.54 -16.30 -8.86
CA PHE A 18 -7.55 -17.10 -8.17
C PHE A 18 -6.89 -18.42 -7.76
N GLU A 19 -6.76 -18.66 -6.46
CA GLU A 19 -6.05 -19.84 -5.95
C GLU A 19 -6.49 -20.15 -4.52
N ALA A 20 -6.68 -21.43 -4.20
CA ALA A 20 -7.15 -21.91 -2.91
C ALA A 20 -8.41 -21.16 -2.41
N GLY A 21 -9.38 -20.92 -3.30
CA GLY A 21 -10.61 -20.18 -2.98
C GLY A 21 -10.40 -18.69 -2.67
N ARG A 22 -9.19 -18.15 -2.85
CA ARG A 22 -8.84 -16.75 -2.56
C ARG A 22 -8.58 -15.97 -3.84
N ARG A 23 -9.00 -14.71 -3.83
CA ARG A 23 -8.65 -13.71 -4.85
C ARG A 23 -7.44 -12.93 -4.38
N ARG A 24 -6.29 -13.10 -5.01
CA ARG A 24 -5.06 -12.33 -4.74
C ARG A 24 -4.81 -11.36 -5.87
N VAL A 25 -4.09 -10.27 -5.59
CA VAL A 25 -3.64 -9.38 -6.67
C VAL A 25 -2.43 -10.01 -7.36
N ARG A 26 -2.43 -10.01 -8.69
CA ARG A 26 -1.30 -10.47 -9.51
C ARG A 26 -0.02 -9.74 -9.09
N GLN A 27 1.08 -10.47 -8.97
CA GLN A 27 2.36 -9.89 -8.54
C GLN A 27 2.81 -8.73 -9.45
N LYS A 28 2.61 -8.86 -10.77
CA LYS A 28 2.88 -7.80 -11.76
C LYS A 28 2.08 -6.52 -11.49
N SER A 29 0.80 -6.64 -11.09
CA SER A 29 -0.05 -5.49 -10.76
C SER A 29 0.41 -4.81 -9.47
N VAL A 30 0.81 -5.58 -8.45
CA VAL A 30 1.40 -5.03 -7.21
C VAL A 30 2.74 -4.35 -7.49
N ALA A 31 3.58 -4.92 -8.36
CA ALA A 31 4.87 -4.35 -8.72
C ALA A 31 4.72 -2.99 -9.42
N LYS A 32 3.88 -2.91 -10.46
CA LYS A 32 3.56 -1.65 -11.15
C LYS A 32 3.00 -0.59 -10.21
N PHE A 33 2.12 -1.00 -9.29
CA PHE A 33 1.59 -0.09 -8.29
C PHE A 33 2.68 0.45 -7.36
N ARG A 34 3.55 -0.43 -6.84
CA ARG A 34 4.68 -0.03 -5.99
C ARG A 34 5.66 0.90 -6.72
N GLU A 35 5.88 0.68 -8.00
CA GLU A 35 6.69 1.55 -8.86
C GLU A 35 6.10 2.97 -8.93
N ARG A 36 4.80 3.10 -9.26
CA ARG A 36 4.10 4.39 -9.26
C ARG A 36 4.17 5.11 -7.91
N ILE A 37 4.08 4.37 -6.80
CA ILE A 37 4.26 4.93 -5.45
C ILE A 37 5.71 5.37 -5.23
N ARG A 38 6.72 4.64 -5.71
CA ARG A 38 8.14 5.03 -5.61
C ARG A 38 8.39 6.33 -6.35
N GLU A 39 7.88 6.44 -7.57
CA GLU A 39 7.93 7.67 -8.36
C GLU A 39 7.35 8.83 -7.56
N LYS A 40 6.16 8.68 -6.95
CA LYS A 40 5.49 9.72 -6.14
C LYS A 40 6.06 9.93 -4.74
N THR A 41 7.02 9.12 -4.30
CA THR A 41 7.71 9.28 -3.00
C THR A 41 9.23 9.50 -3.15
N SER A 42 9.67 10.06 -4.28
CA SER A 42 11.09 10.37 -4.49
C SER A 42 11.59 11.37 -3.43
N ARG A 43 12.76 11.07 -2.85
CA ARG A 43 13.36 11.88 -1.78
C ARG A 43 13.79 13.27 -2.26
N ARG A 44 14.04 13.44 -3.56
CA ARG A 44 14.67 14.63 -4.15
C ARG A 44 13.70 15.75 -4.50
N ARG A 45 12.38 15.58 -4.31
CA ARG A 45 11.39 16.56 -4.77
C ARG A 45 11.19 17.77 -3.86
N GLY A 46 11.68 17.74 -2.63
CA GLY A 46 11.55 18.89 -1.70
C GLY A 46 10.12 19.22 -1.26
N GLU A 47 9.12 18.44 -1.65
CA GLU A 47 7.72 18.65 -1.30
C GLU A 47 7.43 18.37 0.19
N SER A 48 6.44 19.07 0.74
CA SER A 48 5.93 18.81 2.09
C SER A 48 5.29 17.42 2.18
N LEU A 49 5.29 16.83 3.38
CA LEU A 49 4.66 15.51 3.59
C LEU A 49 3.19 15.51 3.18
N ARG A 50 2.44 16.57 3.49
CA ARG A 50 1.03 16.69 3.13
C ARG A 50 0.83 16.74 1.62
N ALA A 51 1.67 17.46 0.88
CA ALA A 51 1.61 17.49 -0.60
C ALA A 51 1.85 16.10 -1.19
N VAL A 52 2.85 15.38 -0.66
CA VAL A 52 3.12 13.99 -1.08
C VAL A 52 1.92 13.09 -0.78
N ILE A 53 1.34 13.16 0.42
CA ILE A 53 0.15 12.37 0.78
C ILE A 53 -1.04 12.71 -0.11
N ALA A 54 -1.29 13.99 -0.38
CA ALA A 54 -2.34 14.44 -1.27
C ALA A 54 -2.17 13.87 -2.69
N SER A 55 -0.93 13.76 -3.19
CA SER A 55 -0.64 13.14 -4.49
C SER A 55 -0.82 11.61 -4.49
N LEU A 56 -0.59 10.95 -3.34
CA LEU A 56 -0.71 9.50 -3.20
C LEU A 56 -2.17 9.06 -3.06
N ASN A 57 -2.98 9.80 -2.31
CA ASN A 57 -4.35 9.41 -1.96
C ASN A 57 -5.22 9.02 -3.18
N PRO A 58 -5.25 9.78 -4.29
CA PRO A 58 -5.99 9.38 -5.50
C PRO A 58 -5.51 8.03 -6.08
N ILE A 59 -4.20 7.79 -6.07
CA ILE A 59 -3.59 6.54 -6.57
C ILE A 59 -3.99 5.37 -5.67
N LEU A 60 -3.91 5.56 -4.35
CA LEU A 60 -4.31 4.54 -3.37
C LEU A 60 -5.80 4.21 -3.46
N ARG A 61 -6.66 5.24 -3.57
CA ARG A 61 -8.12 5.08 -3.72
C ARG A 61 -8.50 4.35 -5.00
N GLY A 62 -7.93 4.75 -6.14
CA GLY A 62 -8.21 4.10 -7.43
C GLY A 62 -7.78 2.63 -7.43
N TRP A 63 -6.60 2.34 -6.87
CA TRP A 63 -6.12 0.96 -6.74
C TRP A 63 -6.99 0.14 -5.79
N PHE A 64 -7.39 0.71 -4.64
CA PHE A 64 -8.30 0.05 -3.71
C PHE A 64 -9.64 -0.26 -4.38
N ASN A 65 -10.27 0.71 -5.05
CA ASN A 65 -11.56 0.49 -5.70
C ASN A 65 -11.52 -0.64 -6.72
N TYR A 66 -10.41 -0.75 -7.48
CA TYR A 66 -10.23 -1.85 -8.44
C TYR A 66 -9.97 -3.20 -7.75
N PHE A 67 -9.13 -3.22 -6.71
CA PHE A 67 -8.68 -4.44 -6.02
C PHE A 67 -9.41 -4.73 -4.70
N LYS A 68 -10.54 -4.09 -4.40
CA LYS A 68 -11.24 -4.18 -3.10
C LYS A 68 -11.67 -5.60 -2.71
N HIS A 69 -11.81 -6.49 -3.69
CA HIS A 69 -12.16 -7.89 -3.49
C HIS A 69 -10.96 -8.82 -3.30
N ALA A 70 -9.74 -8.27 -3.25
CA ALA A 70 -8.54 -9.04 -2.97
C ALA A 70 -8.48 -9.46 -1.50
N TYR A 71 -7.73 -10.51 -1.22
CA TYR A 71 -7.50 -11.04 0.11
C TYR A 71 -6.94 -9.96 1.05
N HIS A 72 -7.54 -9.82 2.24
CA HIS A 72 -7.34 -8.72 3.19
C HIS A 72 -5.86 -8.41 3.52
N GLN A 73 -5.00 -9.44 3.60
CA GLN A 73 -3.58 -9.26 3.89
C GLN A 73 -2.84 -8.42 2.83
N THR A 74 -3.37 -8.35 1.61
CA THR A 74 -2.81 -7.51 0.54
C THR A 74 -2.78 -6.04 0.94
N PHE A 75 -3.87 -5.55 1.55
CA PHE A 75 -4.03 -4.15 1.93
C PHE A 75 -3.04 -3.75 3.04
N ALA A 76 -2.90 -4.58 4.08
CA ALA A 76 -1.93 -4.33 5.16
C ALA A 76 -0.48 -4.28 4.64
N LYS A 77 -0.12 -5.16 3.69
CA LYS A 77 1.20 -5.16 3.04
C LYS A 77 1.44 -3.90 2.20
N VAL A 78 0.42 -3.41 1.51
CA VAL A 78 0.48 -2.17 0.74
C VAL A 78 0.62 -0.96 1.66
N ASP A 79 -0.23 -0.84 2.70
CA ASP A 79 -0.17 0.25 3.68
C ASP A 79 1.19 0.29 4.40
N GLY A 80 1.75 -0.88 4.73
CA GLY A 80 3.08 -0.99 5.32
C GLY A 80 4.18 -0.48 4.38
N PHE A 81 4.08 -0.76 3.08
CA PHE A 81 5.02 -0.27 2.07
C PHE A 81 4.94 1.26 1.92
N VAL A 82 3.73 1.82 1.80
CA VAL A 82 3.52 3.26 1.67
C VAL A 82 4.08 4.01 2.89
N ARG A 83 3.73 3.58 4.11
CA ARG A 83 4.22 4.22 5.34
C ARG A 83 5.75 4.16 5.46
N ARG A 84 6.38 3.04 5.04
CA ARG A 84 7.85 2.93 5.00
C ARG A 84 8.49 3.95 4.06
N ARG A 85 7.87 4.20 2.90
CA ARG A 85 8.33 5.21 1.95
C ARG A 85 8.20 6.62 2.52
N LEU A 86 7.09 6.92 3.20
CA LEU A 86 6.89 8.21 3.86
C LEU A 86 7.87 8.43 5.03
N ARG A 87 8.12 7.42 5.87
CA ARG A 87 9.15 7.48 6.92
C ARG A 87 10.54 7.75 6.33
N THR A 88 10.85 7.06 5.23
CA THR A 88 12.11 7.28 4.50
C THR A 88 12.23 8.73 4.00
N LEU A 89 11.15 9.31 3.47
CA LEU A 89 11.12 10.70 3.01
C LEU A 89 11.37 11.66 4.18
N LEU A 90 10.65 11.48 5.30
CA LEU A 90 10.79 12.32 6.49
C LEU A 90 12.18 12.24 7.10
N ARG A 91 12.80 11.05 7.07
CA ARG A 91 14.17 10.84 7.52
C ARG A 91 15.17 11.63 6.67
N TYR A 92 14.99 11.61 5.36
CA TYR A 92 15.78 12.42 4.43
C TYR A 92 15.61 13.92 4.69
N GLN A 93 14.36 14.40 4.83
CA GLN A 93 14.06 15.80 5.17
C GLN A 93 14.67 16.22 6.52
N SER A 94 14.73 15.28 7.47
CA SER A 94 15.34 15.50 8.78
C SER A 94 16.87 15.31 8.79
N LYS A 95 17.52 15.34 7.62
CA LYS A 95 18.98 15.18 7.39
C LYS A 95 19.57 13.89 7.98
N ARG A 96 18.77 12.82 8.08
CA ARG A 96 19.19 11.51 8.60
C ARG A 96 19.40 10.50 7.47
N ARG A 97 20.48 9.71 7.54
CA ARG A 97 20.84 8.69 6.52
C ARG A 97 20.07 7.38 6.73
N GLY A 98 19.61 6.74 5.66
CA GLY A 98 19.07 5.36 5.65
C GLY A 98 17.57 5.22 5.37
N HIS A 99 16.97 4.08 5.73
CA HIS A 99 15.68 3.60 5.18
C HIS A 99 14.43 3.74 6.08
N GLY A 100 14.50 4.45 7.21
CA GLY A 100 13.31 4.76 8.02
C GLY A 100 12.61 3.54 8.65
N HIS A 101 13.37 2.49 8.95
CA HIS A 101 12.87 1.20 9.45
C HIS A 101 13.26 0.93 10.91
N THR A 102 13.87 1.91 11.59
CA THR A 102 14.33 1.72 12.97
C THR A 102 13.18 1.86 13.95
N HIS A 103 13.28 1.24 15.11
CA HIS A 103 12.30 1.41 16.20
C HIS A 103 12.11 2.90 16.56
N ALA A 104 13.19 3.68 16.55
CA ALA A 104 13.13 5.12 16.76
C ALA A 104 12.29 5.85 15.68
N ASP A 105 12.40 5.46 14.41
CA ASP A 105 11.58 6.04 13.33
C ASP A 105 10.09 5.70 13.52
N HIS A 106 9.78 4.49 14.02
CA HIS A 106 8.41 4.07 14.32
C HIS A 106 7.81 4.79 15.53
N ARG A 107 8.62 5.10 16.54
CA ARG A 107 8.20 5.95 17.68
C ARG A 107 7.99 7.41 17.26
N ARG A 108 8.85 7.93 16.39
CA ARG A 108 8.78 9.32 15.92
C ARG A 108 7.64 9.56 14.93
N TRP A 109 7.42 8.61 14.02
CA TRP A 109 6.37 8.66 13.02
C TRP A 109 5.49 7.41 13.15
N PRO A 110 4.64 7.38 14.19
CA PRO A 110 3.69 6.29 14.40
C PRO A 110 2.68 6.22 13.25
N ASN A 111 1.89 5.15 13.21
CA ASN A 111 0.86 5.01 12.19
C ASN A 111 -0.21 6.11 12.30
N ALA A 112 -0.54 6.52 13.53
CA ALA A 112 -1.46 7.62 13.82
C ALA A 112 -1.00 8.95 13.19
N PHE A 113 0.29 9.26 13.27
CA PHE A 113 0.86 10.45 12.64
C PHE A 113 0.52 10.54 11.14
N PHE A 114 0.64 9.44 10.39
CA PHE A 114 0.27 9.47 8.96
C PHE A 114 -1.23 9.62 8.73
N ALA A 115 -2.05 9.04 9.61
CA ALA A 115 -3.51 9.18 9.55
C ALA A 115 -3.93 10.63 9.81
N GLU A 116 -3.32 11.30 10.80
CA GLU A 116 -3.52 12.74 11.10
C GLU A 116 -3.12 13.65 9.94
N GLN A 117 -2.12 13.25 9.14
CA GLN A 117 -1.76 13.96 7.91
C GLN A 117 -2.68 13.62 6.71
N GLY A 118 -3.74 12.85 6.93
CA GLY A 118 -4.75 12.53 5.93
C GLY A 118 -4.39 11.38 5.00
N LEU A 119 -3.46 10.49 5.38
CA LEU A 119 -3.11 9.32 4.56
C LEU A 119 -4.29 8.35 4.46
N PHE A 120 -4.73 8.08 3.22
CA PHE A 120 -5.69 7.01 2.95
C PHE A 120 -5.07 5.64 3.24
N THR A 121 -5.75 4.81 4.03
CA THR A 121 -5.31 3.44 4.35
C THR A 121 -6.26 2.42 3.75
N LEU A 122 -5.68 1.46 3.03
CA LEU A 122 -6.44 0.44 2.31
C LEU A 122 -7.07 -0.57 3.27
N HIS A 123 -6.39 -0.87 4.39
CA HIS A 123 -6.90 -1.78 5.40
C HIS A 123 -8.17 -1.23 6.08
N ALA A 124 -8.19 0.06 6.45
CA ALA A 124 -9.38 0.68 7.02
C ALA A 124 -10.53 0.75 6.00
N ALA A 125 -10.22 1.11 4.75
CA ALA A 125 -11.23 1.13 3.67
C ALA A 125 -11.83 -0.27 3.42
N HIS A 126 -11.02 -1.33 3.49
CA HIS A 126 -11.51 -2.70 3.38
C HIS A 126 -12.39 -3.10 4.57
N ALA A 127 -11.99 -2.74 5.79
CA ALA A 127 -12.78 -3.03 6.99
C ALA A 127 -14.17 -2.38 6.89
N LEU A 128 -14.24 -1.11 6.51
CA LEU A 128 -15.50 -0.39 6.29
C LEU A 128 -16.35 -1.05 5.20
N ALA A 129 -15.74 -1.39 4.05
CA ALA A 129 -16.46 -2.05 2.96
C ALA A 129 -16.95 -3.47 3.30
N SER A 130 -16.35 -4.13 4.29
CA SER A 130 -16.75 -5.46 4.76
C SER A 130 -17.90 -5.40 5.76
N GLN A 131 -18.07 -4.28 6.47
CA GLN A 131 -19.14 -4.09 7.46
C GLN A 131 -20.49 -3.74 6.83
N SER A 132 -20.51 -3.27 5.59
CA SER A 132 -21.74 -2.91 4.86
C SER A 132 -22.41 -4.10 4.14
N ARG A 133 -22.07 -5.34 4.52
CA ARG A 133 -22.57 -6.59 3.91
C ARG A 133 -23.21 -7.45 4.98
#